data_AF-A0A368JJT5-F1
#
_entry.id   AF-A0A368JJT5-F1
#
_cell.length_a   1.000
_cell.length_b   1.000
_cell.length_c   1.000
_cell.angle_alpha   90.00
_cell.angle_beta   90.00
_cell.angle_gamma   90.00
#
_symmetry.space_group_name_H-M   'P 1'
#
loop_
_entity.id
_entity.type
_entity.pdbx_description
1 polymer ?
#
loop_
_entity_poly.entity_id
_entity_poly.type
_entity_poly.pdbx_seq_one_letter_code
_entity_poly.pdbx_strand_id
1 'polypeptide(L)' 'MLNYWEVYNKLQALSASYQAEVEDFIDFLIAKQAQGNQPGKRPVFGSARGQFEMSPDFDKPLDDFGD' A
#
# COMPACT_ATOMS: atom_id res chain seq x y z
N MET A 1 7.95 -27.44 -5.42
CA MET A 1 7.80 -27.29 -3.95
C MET A 1 9.02 -26.54 -3.43
N LEU A 2 8.85 -25.66 -2.44
CA LEU A 2 9.97 -24.99 -1.79
C LEU A 2 10.86 -26.02 -1.08
N ASN A 3 12.18 -25.96 -1.31
CA ASN A 3 13.14 -26.79 -0.59
C ASN A 3 13.55 -26.08 0.71
N TYR A 4 12.89 -26.43 1.82
CA TYR A 4 13.09 -25.76 3.12
C TYR A 4 14.54 -25.83 3.62
N TRP A 5 15.27 -26.90 3.27
CA TRP A 5 16.68 -27.06 3.65
C TRP A 5 17.59 -26.02 2.96
N GLU A 6 17.41 -25.78 1.67
CA GLU A 6 18.20 -24.78 0.94
C GLU A 6 17.93 -23.36 1.41
N VAL A 7 16.67 -23.06 1.77
CA VAL A 7 16.29 -21.76 2.33
C VAL A 7 16.94 -21.54 3.69
N TYR A 8 16.90 -22.55 4.58
CA TYR A 8 17.52 -22.48 5.89
C TYR A 8 19.03 -22.21 5.80
N ASN A 9 19.75 -22.91 4.91
CA ASN A 9 21.18 -22.69 4.72
C ASN A 9 21.51 -21.27 4.24
N LYS A 10 20.69 -20.72 3.33
CA LYS A 10 20.86 -19.33 2.87
C LYS A 10 20.63 -18.32 3.99
N LEU A 11 19.64 -18.58 4.87
CA LEU A 11 19.35 -17.75 6.04
C LEU A 11 20.51 -17.75 7.05
N GLN A 12 21.13 -18.92 7.28
CA GLN A 12 22.30 -19.05 8.16
C GLN A 12 23.56 -18.37 7.62
N ALA A 13 23.68 -18.22 6.30
CA ALA A 13 24.82 -17.55 5.67
C ALA A 13 24.74 -16.01 5.75
N LEU A 14 23.59 -15.44 6.14
CA LEU A 14 23.39 -14.01 6.29
C LEU A 14 23.90 -13.51 7.65
N SER A 15 24.32 -12.25 7.71
CA SER A 15 24.62 -11.59 8.99
C SER A 15 23.33 -11.34 9.79
N ALA A 16 23.45 -11.15 11.11
CA ALA A 16 22.29 -10.95 11.99
C ALA A 16 21.35 -9.82 11.55
N SER A 17 21.91 -8.73 10.97
CA SER A 17 21.10 -7.61 10.46
C SER A 17 20.21 -8.03 9.29
N TYR A 18 20.72 -8.85 8.38
CA TYR A 18 19.94 -9.33 7.24
C TYR A 18 18.96 -10.44 7.63
N GLN A 19 19.26 -11.22 8.66
CA GLN A 19 18.31 -12.20 9.21
C GLN A 19 17.06 -11.51 9.78
N ALA A 20 17.23 -10.40 10.49
CA ALA A 20 16.12 -9.59 10.98
C ALA A 20 15.28 -9.02 9.83
N GLU A 21 15.91 -8.53 8.75
CA GLU A 21 15.20 -8.05 7.56
C GLU A 21 14.39 -9.17 6.87
N VAL A 22 14.90 -10.39 6.84
CA VAL A 22 14.16 -11.55 6.32
C VAL A 22 12.97 -11.88 7.21
N GLU A 23 13.13 -11.84 8.54
CA GLU A 23 12.03 -12.03 9.50
C GLU A 23 10.93 -10.99 9.29
N ASP A 24 11.29 -9.71 9.24
CA ASP A 24 10.38 -8.61 8.96
C ASP A 24 9.65 -8.79 7.62
N PHE A 25 10.37 -9.26 6.59
CA PHE A 25 9.78 -9.50 5.27
C PHE A 25 8.81 -10.67 5.27
N ILE A 26 9.09 -11.75 6.00
CA ILE A 26 8.17 -12.87 6.18
C ILE A 26 6.90 -12.40 6.88
N ASP A 27 7.03 -11.62 7.96
CA ASP A 27 5.90 -11.05 8.68
C ASP A 27 5.07 -10.11 7.80
N PHE A 28 5.74 -9.27 7.00
CA PHE A 28 5.09 -8.44 5.99
C PHE A 28 4.29 -9.27 4.99
N LEU A 29 4.86 -10.36 4.47
CA LEU A 29 4.17 -11.23 3.51
C LEU A 29 2.95 -11.93 4.15
N ILE A 30 3.06 -12.38 5.40
CA ILE A 30 1.94 -12.96 6.16
C ILE A 30 0.82 -11.92 6.33
N ALA A 31 1.18 -10.70 6.75
CA ALA A 31 0.22 -9.61 6.91
C ALA A 31 -0.43 -9.22 5.57
N LYS A 32 0.36 -9.12 4.50
CA LYS A 32 -0.13 -8.82 3.15
C LYS A 32 -1.04 -9.92 2.61
N GLN A 33 -0.73 -11.19 2.88
CA GLN A 33 -1.60 -12.31 2.51
C GLN A 33 -2.94 -12.24 3.25
N ALA A 34 -2.92 -11.90 4.54
CA ALA A 34 -4.13 -11.68 5.33
C ALA A 34 -4.97 -10.49 4.82
N GLN A 35 -4.33 -9.45 4.30
CA GLN A 35 -5.00 -8.29 3.69
C GLN A 35 -5.48 -8.53 2.25
N GLY A 36 -4.87 -9.48 1.54
CA GLY A 36 -4.96 -9.67 0.09
C GLY A 36 -6.32 -10.07 -0.49
N ASN A 37 -7.38 -10.12 0.30
CA ASN A 37 -8.73 -10.45 -0.14
C ASN A 37 -9.82 -9.52 0.40
N GLN A 38 -9.46 -8.43 1.07
CA GLN A 38 -10.47 -7.41 1.39
C GLN A 38 -10.67 -6.55 0.14
N PRO A 39 -11.83 -6.62 -0.55
CA PRO A 39 -12.12 -5.65 -1.58
C PRO A 39 -11.97 -4.27 -0.93
N GLY A 40 -11.04 -3.45 -1.44
CA GLY A 40 -10.88 -2.08 -0.96
C GLY A 40 -12.26 -1.42 -0.90
N LYS A 41 -12.56 -0.71 0.18
CA LYS A 41 -13.86 -0.08 0.37
C LYS A 41 -14.16 0.78 -0.85
N ARG A 42 -15.08 0.32 -1.71
CA ARG A 42 -15.50 1.08 -2.89
C ARG A 42 -16.23 2.31 -2.36
N PRO A 43 -15.79 3.53 -2.67
CA PRO A 43 -16.51 4.72 -2.27
C PRO A 43 -17.92 4.65 -2.87
N VAL A 44 -18.92 4.85 -2.03
CA VAL A 44 -20.32 4.99 -2.44
C VAL A 44 -20.65 6.46 -2.69
N PHE A 45 -21.74 6.73 -3.38
CA PHE A 45 -22.23 8.10 -3.59
C PHE A 45 -22.28 8.86 -2.24
N GLY A 46 -21.68 10.06 -2.20
CA GLY A 46 -21.61 10.87 -0.99
C GLY A 46 -20.49 10.54 -0.01
N SER A 47 -19.56 9.62 -0.32
CA SER A 47 -18.42 9.29 0.56
C SER A 47 -17.54 10.49 0.93
N ALA A 48 -17.56 11.54 0.11
CA ALA A 48 -16.83 12.79 0.34
C ALA A 48 -17.73 14.00 0.65
N ARG A 49 -19.00 13.77 1.00
CA ARG A 49 -19.95 14.86 1.28
C ARG A 49 -19.47 15.67 2.49
N GLY A 50 -19.27 16.97 2.31
CA GLY A 50 -18.81 17.88 3.36
C GLY A 50 -17.30 17.88 3.60
N GLN A 51 -16.52 17.13 2.81
CA GLN A 51 -15.05 17.19 2.88
C GLN A 51 -14.46 18.35 2.08
N PHE A 52 -15.26 18.97 1.21
CA PHE A 52 -14.86 20.08 0.36
C PHE A 52 -15.87 21.21 0.49
N GLU A 53 -15.37 22.43 0.70
CA GLU A 53 -16.13 23.66 0.58
C GLU A 53 -15.85 24.27 -0.79
N MET A 54 -16.91 24.52 -1.57
CA MET A 54 -16.78 25.11 -2.90
C MET A 54 -16.67 26.62 -2.75
N SER A 55 -15.60 27.19 -3.32
CA SER A 55 -15.41 28.65 -3.35
C SER A 55 -16.50 29.32 -4.21
N PRO A 56 -16.93 30.56 -3.88
CA PRO A 56 -17.93 31.29 -4.68
C PRO A 56 -17.53 31.57 -6.13
N ASP A 57 -16.24 31.45 -6.46
CA ASP A 57 -15.66 31.68 -7.78
C ASP A 57 -15.33 30.38 -8.53
N PHE A 58 -15.84 29.22 -8.11
CA PHE A 58 -15.56 27.93 -8.75
C PHE A 58 -15.87 27.91 -10.25
N ASP A 59 -16.94 28.58 -10.67
CA ASP A 59 -17.33 28.65 -12.08
C ASP A 59 -16.54 29.71 -12.88
N LYS A 60 -15.64 30.46 -12.23
CA LYS A 60 -14.83 31.47 -12.90
C LYS A 60 -13.82 30.78 -13.85
N PRO A 61 -13.63 31.28 -15.08
CA PRO A 61 -12.60 30.76 -15.98
C PRO A 61 -11.22 30.78 -15.32
N LEU A 62 -10.40 29.75 -15.57
CA LEU A 62 -8.98 29.83 -15.21
C LEU A 62 -8.28 30.71 -16.26
N ASP A 63 -7.41 31.59 -15.78
CA ASP A 63 -6.68 32.54 -16.61
C ASP A 63 -5.80 31.82 -17.67
N ASP A 64 -5.36 30.59 -17.38
CA ASP A 64 -4.50 29.77 -18.25
C ASP A 64 -5.23 29.09 -19.44
N PHE A 65 -6.56 29.24 -19.58
CA PHE A 65 -7.31 28.69 -20.71
C PHE A 65 -7.58 29.72 -21.83
N GLY A 66 -6.94 30.88 -21.78
CA GLY A 66 -6.97 31.86 -22.86
C GLY A 66 -5.77 31.71 -23.80
N ASP A 67 -5.94 30.94 -24.88
CA ASP A 67 -5.39 31.14 -26.23
C ASP A 67 -6.00 30.16 -27.25
#